data_AF-A0A7S0U718-F1
#
_entry.id   AF-A0A7S0U718-F1
#
_cell.length_a   1.000
_cell.length_b   1.000
_cell.length_c   1.000
_cell.angle_alpha   90.00
_cell.angle_beta   90.00
_cell.angle_gamma   90.00
#
_symmetry.space_group_name_H-M   'P 1'
#
loop_
_entity.id
_entity.type
_entity.pdbx_description
1 polymer ?
#
loop_
_entity_poly.entity_id
_entity_poly.type
_entity_poly.pdbx_seq_one_letter_code
_entity_poly.pdbx_strand_id
1 'polypeptide(L)'
;MDLLDDDEYLYNPYSAAAASDHDDDDDDPPEDEQAYGGGGDAEPPGSGIFSLRNAGWKAKARGGSRIKHLVAASGTLYAATDRGRVIRWNPQSGDEQEIVIERGGHDVIYKLYVQPGGHHLL
;
A
#
# COMPACT_ATOMS: atom_id res chain seq x y z
N MET A 1 12.67 -35.52 -34.17
CA MET A 1 12.72 -34.36 -33.25
C MET A 1 11.28 -33.92 -33.16
N ASP A 2 10.58 -34.42 -32.16
CA ASP A 2 9.17 -34.10 -31.95
C ASP A 2 9.09 -32.88 -31.04
N LEU A 3 8.40 -31.85 -31.56
CA LEU A 3 8.08 -30.62 -30.85
C LEU A 3 6.98 -30.96 -29.84
N LEU A 4 7.26 -30.77 -28.55
CA LEU A 4 6.25 -30.83 -27.51
C LEU A 4 5.45 -29.52 -27.58
N ASP A 5 4.14 -29.64 -27.80
CA ASP A 5 3.18 -28.55 -27.89
C ASP A 5 3.08 -27.77 -26.55
N ASP A 6 3.11 -26.44 -26.64
CA ASP A 6 3.20 -25.46 -25.54
C ASP A 6 1.86 -25.19 -24.83
N ASP A 7 0.97 -26.18 -24.73
CA ASP A 7 -0.41 -25.95 -24.28
C ASP A 7 -0.71 -26.41 -22.83
N GLU A 8 0.32 -26.45 -21.98
CA GLU A 8 0.17 -26.85 -20.57
C GLU A 8 0.38 -25.66 -19.61
N TYR A 9 -0.71 -25.29 -18.93
CA TYR A 9 -0.82 -24.43 -17.73
C TYR A 9 -1.01 -22.92 -17.89
N LEU A 10 -2.21 -22.53 -18.33
CA LEU A 10 -2.92 -21.39 -17.73
C LEU A 10 -4.28 -21.85 -17.21
N TYR A 11 -4.27 -22.57 -16.08
CA TYR A 11 -5.46 -22.76 -15.29
C TYR A 11 -5.85 -21.42 -14.66
N ASN A 12 -6.80 -20.71 -15.28
CA ASN A 12 -7.42 -19.53 -14.72
C ASN A 12 -8.76 -19.92 -14.07
N PRO A 13 -8.88 -19.95 -12.73
CA PRO A 13 -10.13 -20.32 -12.07
C PRO A 13 -11.27 -19.29 -12.24
N TYR A 14 -11.03 -18.19 -12.94
CA TYR A 14 -12.04 -17.17 -13.27
C TYR A 14 -12.55 -17.22 -14.71
N SER A 15 -12.11 -18.17 -15.55
CA SER A 15 -12.53 -18.25 -16.96
C SER A 15 -13.85 -18.98 -17.21
N ALA A 16 -14.54 -19.48 -16.17
CA ALA A 16 -15.79 -20.22 -16.29
C ALA A 16 -17.06 -19.34 -16.37
N ALA A 17 -16.94 -18.05 -16.70
CA ALA A 17 -18.09 -17.17 -16.85
C ALA A 17 -17.85 -16.08 -17.91
N ALA A 18 -17.78 -16.49 -19.18
CA ALA A 18 -18.17 -15.65 -20.33
C ALA A 18 -17.97 -16.46 -21.62
N ALA A 19 -18.99 -17.25 -21.98
CA ALA A 19 -19.15 -17.72 -23.34
C ALA A 19 -20.64 -17.61 -23.69
N SER A 20 -21.01 -16.49 -24.27
CA SER A 20 -22.19 -16.38 -25.12
C SER A 20 -21.96 -15.23 -26.10
N ASP A 21 -21.64 -15.60 -27.34
CA ASP A 21 -21.87 -14.77 -28.52
C ASP A 21 -23.36 -14.42 -28.60
N HIS A 22 -23.67 -13.12 -28.62
CA HIS A 22 -24.91 -12.63 -29.21
C HIS A 22 -24.71 -11.20 -29.73
N ASP A 23 -24.94 -11.05 -31.03
CA ASP A 23 -24.92 -9.80 -31.79
C ASP A 23 -26.04 -8.83 -31.35
N ASP A 24 -25.77 -7.55 -31.61
CA ASP A 24 -26.69 -6.41 -31.82
C ASP A 24 -27.76 -6.09 -30.75
N ASP A 25 -27.60 -4.96 -30.06
CA ASP A 25 -28.52 -3.81 -30.13
C ASP A 25 -28.11 -2.69 -29.16
N ASP A 26 -28.43 -1.45 -29.53
CA ASP A 26 -28.23 -0.19 -28.80
C ASP A 26 -28.59 -0.27 -27.31
N ASP A 27 -27.67 0.09 -26.40
CA ASP A 27 -28.03 0.51 -25.04
C ASP A 27 -26.95 1.40 -24.40
N ASP A 28 -27.43 2.48 -23.78
CA ASP A 28 -26.69 3.53 -23.08
C ASP A 28 -25.57 3.01 -22.16
N PRO A 29 -24.45 3.74 -22.01
CA PRO A 29 -23.46 3.40 -20.99
C PRO A 29 -24.09 3.55 -19.60
N PRO A 30 -24.06 2.53 -18.73
CA PRO A 30 -24.48 2.72 -17.34
C PRO A 30 -23.49 3.66 -16.65
N GLU A 31 -23.92 4.90 -16.42
CA GLU A 31 -23.40 5.77 -15.38
C GLU A 31 -23.61 5.05 -14.04
N ASP A 32 -22.56 4.44 -13.49
CA ASP A 32 -22.42 4.18 -12.04
C ASP A 32 -21.02 3.62 -11.74
N GLU A 33 -19.97 4.38 -12.06
CA GLU A 33 -18.76 4.31 -11.23
C GLU A 33 -19.12 4.97 -9.89
N GLN A 34 -19.69 4.17 -8.98
CA GLN A 34 -19.88 4.56 -7.60
C GLN A 34 -18.50 4.90 -7.02
N ALA A 35 -18.22 6.19 -7.04
CA ALA A 35 -17.20 6.85 -6.26
C ALA A 35 -17.24 6.25 -4.85
N TYR A 36 -16.06 5.94 -4.32
CA TYR A 36 -15.84 5.66 -2.89
C TYR A 36 -16.24 6.91 -2.09
N GLY A 37 -17.54 7.14 -1.99
CA GLY A 37 -18.20 8.22 -1.29
C GLY A 37 -18.25 7.85 0.17
N GLY A 38 -17.63 8.69 1.00
CA GLY A 38 -17.63 8.56 2.44
C GLY A 38 -19.05 8.49 2.99
N GLY A 39 -19.46 7.29 3.39
CA GLY A 39 -20.56 7.08 4.30
C GLY A 39 -20.05 7.30 5.72
N GLY A 40 -20.61 8.29 6.41
CA GLY A 40 -20.37 8.51 7.82
C GLY A 40 -21.00 7.38 8.63
N ASP A 41 -20.17 6.46 9.13
CA ASP A 41 -20.61 5.49 10.11
C ASP A 41 -20.51 6.12 11.50
N ALA A 42 -21.67 6.46 12.07
CA ALA A 42 -21.79 6.60 13.51
C ALA A 42 -21.41 5.25 14.14
N GLU A 43 -20.18 5.17 14.64
CA GLU A 43 -19.64 4.00 15.31
C GLU A 43 -20.60 3.60 16.46
N PRO A 44 -21.11 2.36 16.52
CA PRO A 44 -21.87 1.91 17.67
C PRO A 44 -20.97 2.03 18.91
N PRO A 45 -21.50 2.32 20.12
CA PRO A 45 -20.71 2.34 21.35
C PRO A 45 -20.37 0.90 21.77
N GLY A 46 -19.64 0.19 20.91
CA GLY A 46 -18.95 -1.03 21.25
C GLY A 46 -17.67 -0.66 21.96
N SER A 47 -17.39 -1.35 23.06
CA SER A 47 -16.06 -1.38 23.67
C SER A 47 -15.06 -2.03 22.71
N GLY A 48 -14.75 -1.36 21.60
CA GLY A 48 -13.81 -1.83 20.60
C GLY A 48 -12.43 -1.88 21.24
N ILE A 49 -11.91 -3.09 21.44
CA ILE A 49 -10.54 -3.33 21.90
C ILE A 49 -9.53 -2.73 20.90
N PHE A 50 -9.96 -2.49 19.66
CA PHE A 50 -9.19 -1.92 18.56
C PHE A 50 -10.08 -1.05 17.67
N SER A 51 -9.51 0.02 17.14
CA SER A 51 -10.09 0.80 16.03
C SER A 51 -9.00 1.08 14.99
N LEU A 52 -9.40 1.18 13.73
CA LEU A 52 -8.53 1.56 12.63
C LEU A 52 -8.88 2.99 12.21
N ARG A 53 -7.85 3.84 12.07
CA ARG A 53 -8.01 5.21 11.59
C ARG A 53 -6.96 5.52 10.55
N ASN A 54 -7.37 6.18 9.47
CA ASN A 54 -6.44 6.70 8.49
C ASN A 54 -5.77 7.95 9.08
N ALA A 55 -4.44 7.94 9.17
CA ALA A 55 -3.70 9.08 9.69
C ALA A 55 -3.60 10.26 8.73
N GLY A 56 -3.98 10.11 7.45
CA GLY A 56 -3.87 11.14 6.42
C GLY A 56 -2.42 11.55 6.09
N TRP A 57 -1.43 10.88 6.69
CA TRP A 57 -0.02 11.21 6.54
C TRP A 57 0.53 10.76 5.18
N LYS A 58 1.38 11.61 4.59
CA LYS A 58 2.09 11.33 3.35
C LYS A 58 3.55 11.72 3.54
N ALA A 59 4.46 10.81 3.16
CA ALA A 59 5.89 11.09 3.11
C ALA A 59 6.16 12.31 2.21
N LYS A 60 6.85 13.33 2.74
CA LYS A 60 7.21 14.54 1.98
C LYS A 60 8.34 14.34 0.97
N ALA A 61 8.74 13.10 0.74
CA ALA A 61 9.86 12.77 -0.11
C ALA A 61 9.68 13.37 -1.52
N ARG A 62 10.63 14.21 -1.92
CA ARG A 62 10.62 14.88 -3.22
C ARG A 62 10.48 13.85 -4.34
N GLY A 63 9.35 13.89 -5.05
CA GLY A 63 9.11 13.15 -6.28
C GLY A 63 8.43 11.78 -6.15
N GLY A 64 7.54 11.59 -5.16
CA GLY A 64 6.57 10.49 -5.17
C GLY A 64 7.14 9.10 -4.83
N SER A 65 8.13 9.03 -3.95
CA SER A 65 8.70 7.75 -3.51
C SER A 65 7.68 6.90 -2.74
N ARG A 66 7.73 5.59 -2.96
CA ARG A 66 6.84 4.61 -2.30
C ARG A 66 7.45 4.16 -0.98
N ILE A 67 6.60 3.93 0.01
CA ILE A 67 7.00 3.29 1.28
C ILE A 67 7.22 1.80 1.02
N LYS A 68 8.35 1.26 1.46
CA LYS A 68 8.74 -0.15 1.31
C LYS A 68 8.69 -0.91 2.62
N HIS A 69 9.11 -0.26 3.71
CA HIS A 69 9.10 -0.86 5.04
C HIS A 69 8.60 0.12 6.07
N LEU A 70 7.90 -0.40 7.06
CA LEU A 70 7.40 0.33 8.22
C LEU A 70 7.75 -0.46 9.48
N VAL A 71 8.26 0.25 10.48
CA VAL A 71 8.47 -0.32 11.82
C VAL A 71 8.09 0.74 12.85
N ALA A 72 7.50 0.31 13.98
CA ALA A 72 7.08 1.21 15.04
C ALA A 72 7.72 0.81 16.37
N ALA A 73 8.20 1.79 17.13
CA ALA A 73 8.67 1.60 18.50
C ALA A 73 8.54 2.90 19.29
N SER A 74 8.25 2.78 20.58
CA SER A 74 8.18 3.90 21.52
C SER A 74 7.35 5.09 21.00
N GLY A 75 6.18 4.81 20.41
CA GLY A 75 5.28 5.85 19.88
C GLY A 75 5.77 6.55 18.61
N THR A 76 6.85 6.07 18.00
CA THR A 76 7.41 6.59 16.75
C THR A 76 7.25 5.57 15.63
N LEU A 77 6.88 6.03 14.44
CA LEU A 77 6.87 5.25 13.21
C LEU A 77 8.12 5.57 12.38
N TYR A 78 8.75 4.54 11.83
CA TYR A 78 9.87 4.67 10.91
C TYR A 78 9.44 4.09 9.56
N ALA A 79 9.53 4.89 8.51
CA ALA A 79 9.15 4.51 7.16
C ALA A 79 10.36 4.57 6.22
N ALA A 80 10.76 3.45 5.64
CA ALA A 80 11.75 3.42 4.56
C ALA A 80 11.09 3.59 3.21
N THR A 81 11.70 4.40 2.34
CA THR A 81 11.24 4.64 0.97
C THR A 81 12.08 3.87 -0.05
N ASP A 82 11.57 3.76 -1.27
CA ASP A 82 12.27 3.20 -2.43
C ASP A 82 13.33 4.11 -3.05
N ARG A 83 13.72 5.17 -2.32
CA ARG A 83 14.80 6.08 -2.68
C ARG A 83 15.76 6.26 -1.50
N GLY A 84 16.04 5.21 -0.74
CA GLY A 84 17.07 5.25 0.30
C GLY A 84 16.86 6.29 1.41
N ARG A 85 15.61 6.65 1.70
CA ARG A 85 15.27 7.57 2.81
C ARG A 85 14.56 6.81 3.91
N VAL A 86 14.83 7.20 5.14
CA VAL A 86 14.06 6.81 6.32
C VAL A 86 13.38 8.05 6.86
N ILE A 87 12.08 7.94 7.10
CA ILE A 87 11.30 9.00 7.74
C ILE A 87 10.94 8.52 9.14
N ARG A 88 11.35 9.29 10.13
CA ARG A 88 10.94 9.15 11.52
C ARG A 88 9.76 10.09 11.76
N TRP A 89 8.61 9.53 12.11
CA TRP A 89 7.38 10.30 12.29
C TRP A 89 6.72 9.95 13.63
N ASN A 90 6.34 10.97 14.40
CA ASN A 90 5.52 10.84 15.59
C ASN A 90 4.06 11.12 15.21
N PRO A 91 3.16 10.11 15.21
CA PRO A 91 1.76 10.29 14.83
C PRO A 91 0.95 11.14 15.82
N GLN A 92 1.40 11.29 17.07
CA GLN A 92 0.70 12.09 18.08
C GLN A 92 1.02 13.57 17.95
N SER A 93 2.31 13.93 17.79
CA SER A 93 2.72 15.33 17.64
C SER A 93 2.70 15.81 16.19
N GLY A 94 2.77 14.89 15.23
CA GLY A 94 2.95 15.21 13.81
C GLY A 94 4.41 15.49 13.43
N ASP A 95 5.34 15.43 14.38
CA ASP A 95 6.75 15.73 14.11
C ASP A 95 7.36 14.70 13.15
N GLU A 96 8.08 15.20 12.16
CA GLU A 96 8.70 14.39 11.12
C GLU A 96 10.17 14.78 10.96
N GLN A 97 11.04 13.77 10.89
CA GLN A 97 12.44 13.91 10.57
C GLN A 97 12.82 12.96 9.46
N GLU A 98 13.36 13.49 8.37
CA GLU A 98 13.87 12.71 7.26
C GLU A 98 15.38 12.44 7.45
N ILE A 99 15.77 11.19 7.20
CA ILE A 99 17.15 10.71 7.25
C ILE A 99 17.47 10.14 5.87
N VAL A 100 18.42 10.76 5.19
CA VAL A 100 18.89 10.32 3.88
C VAL A 100 20.05 9.34 4.08
N ILE A 101 19.86 8.09 3.67
CA ILE A 101 20.90 7.04 3.70
C ILE A 101 21.71 7.08 2.38
N GLU A 102 21.11 7.61 1.31
CA GLU A 102 21.62 7.63 -0.07
C GLU A 102 23.02 8.26 -0.22
N ARG A 103 23.88 7.62 -1.03
CA ARG A 103 25.01 8.30 -1.72
C ARG A 103 24.74 8.56 -3.21
N GLY A 104 23.71 7.93 -3.79
CA GLY A 104 23.27 8.09 -5.18
C GLY A 104 21.81 7.66 -5.33
N GLY A 105 21.03 8.41 -6.12
CA GLY A 105 19.56 8.53 -6.08
C GLY A 105 18.68 7.29 -6.31
N HIS A 106 19.23 6.08 -6.24
CA HIS A 106 18.55 4.82 -6.55
C HIS A 106 18.77 3.70 -5.53
N ASP A 107 19.36 4.01 -4.37
CA ASP A 107 19.54 2.99 -3.33
C ASP A 107 18.19 2.63 -2.68
N VAL A 108 18.02 1.37 -2.30
CA VAL A 108 16.75 0.84 -1.75
C VAL A 108 17.02 0.14 -0.43
N ILE A 109 16.27 0.53 0.59
CA ILE A 109 16.31 -0.11 1.90
C ILE A 109 15.45 -1.38 1.82
N TYR A 110 16.06 -2.54 2.02
CA TYR A 110 15.40 -3.84 1.91
C TYR A 110 14.71 -4.31 3.18
N LYS A 111 15.16 -3.83 4.35
CA LYS A 111 14.63 -4.17 5.66
C LYS A 111 14.86 -3.03 6.64
N LEU A 112 13.98 -2.93 7.63
CA LEU A 112 14.12 -2.04 8.78
C LEU A 112 13.86 -2.84 10.05
N TYR A 113 14.73 -2.69 11.03
CA TYR A 113 14.58 -3.22 12.37
C TYR A 113 14.79 -2.09 13.37
N VAL A 114 13.91 -1.99 14.35
CA VAL A 114 14.07 -1.03 15.43
C VAL A 114 14.15 -1.77 16.76
N GLN A 115 15.06 -1.35 17.62
CA GLN A 115 15.08 -1.81 19.00
C GLN A 115 13.79 -1.35 19.71
N PRO A 116 13.22 -2.12 20.66
CA PRO A 116 11.98 -1.74 21.35
C PRO A 116 11.98 -0.35 21.99
N GLY A 117 13.14 0.14 22.46
CA GLY A 117 13.30 1.49 23.02
C GLY A 117 13.37 2.62 21.98
N GLY A 118 13.39 2.31 20.69
CA GLY A 118 13.47 3.31 19.60
C GLY A 118 14.83 3.98 19.44
N HIS A 119 15.85 3.57 20.22
CA HIS A 119 17.17 4.20 20.21
C HIS A 119 18.04 3.77 19.03
N HIS A 120 17.84 2.57 18.49
CA HIS A 120 18.67 2.00 17.43
C HIS A 120 17.77 1.51 16.30
N LEU A 121 18.16 1.85 15.08
CA LEU A 121 17.53 1.44 13.84
C LEU A 121 18.60 0.77 12.97
N LEU A 122 18.28 -0.42 12.45
CA LEU A 122 19.12 -1.21 11.54
C LEU A 122 18.41 -1.39 10.20
#